data_AF-A0A839VAA1-F1
#
_entry.id   AF-A0A839VAA1-F1
#
_cell.length_a   1.000
_cell.length_b   1.000
_cell.length_c   1.000
_cell.angle_alpha   90.00
_cell.angle_beta   90.00
_cell.angle_gamma   90.00
#
_symmetry.space_group_name_H-M   'P 1'
#
loop_
_entity.id
_entity.type
_entity.pdbx_description
1 polymer ?
#
loop_
_entity_poly.entity_id
_entity_poly.type
_entity_poly.pdbx_seq_one_letter_code
_entity_poly.pdbx_strand_id
1 'polypeptide(L)' 'MSPRSRLLLAVAAWCLTAVAVVLPLVWLINNRDWGIGLMLLMPFVVYGLLRLGRALEGWARATPPPSRH' A
#
# COMPACT_ATOMS: atom_id res chain seq x y z
N MET A 1 1.03 -20.83 6.70
CA MET A 1 2.12 -19.87 6.36
C MET A 1 2.75 -19.35 7.65
N SER A 2 4.08 -19.28 7.72
CA SER A 2 4.73 -18.69 8.90
C SER A 2 4.42 -17.18 9.02
N PRO A 3 4.40 -16.60 10.23
CA PRO A 3 4.23 -15.15 10.42
C PRO A 3 5.27 -14.34 9.63
N ARG A 4 6.51 -14.83 9.55
CA ARG A 4 7.59 -14.20 8.78
C ARG A 4 7.30 -14.18 7.28
N SER A 5 6.79 -15.27 6.72
CA SER A 5 6.42 -15.35 5.30
C SER A 5 5.27 -14.40 4.95
N ARG A 6 4.26 -14.29 5.84
CA ARG A 6 3.16 -13.34 5.65
C ARG A 6 3.65 -11.90 5.70
N LEU A 7 4.57 -11.59 6.60
CA LEU A 7 5.15 -10.25 6.71
C LEU A 7 5.97 -9.88 5.47
N LEU A 8 6.77 -10.81 4.94
CA LEU A 8 7.49 -10.61 3.68
C LEU A 8 6.53 -10.36 2.51
N LEU A 9 5.45 -11.13 2.40
CA LEU A 9 4.42 -10.92 1.37
C LEU A 9 3.70 -9.59 1.52
N ALA A 10 3.37 -9.19 2.75
CA ALA A 10 2.76 -7.90 3.04
C ALA A 10 3.67 -6.74 2.58
N VAL A 11 4.96 -6.79 2.90
CA VAL A 11 5.94 -5.79 2.47
C VAL A 11 6.08 -5.77 0.95
N ALA A 12 6.25 -6.93 0.32
CA ALA A 12 6.40 -7.02 -1.13
C ALA A 12 5.16 -6.49 -1.87
N ALA A 13 3.96 -6.89 -1.44
CA ALA A 13 2.70 -6.42 -2.01
C ALA A 13 2.52 -4.91 -1.85
N TRP A 14 2.89 -4.36 -0.68
CA TRP A 14 2.82 -2.93 -0.45
C TRP A 14 3.80 -2.17 -1.35
N CYS A 15 5.06 -2.61 -1.43
CA CYS A 15 6.08 -1.98 -2.28
C CYS A 15 5.69 -2.00 -3.76
N LEU A 16 5.21 -3.14 -4.27
CA LEU A 16 4.74 -3.26 -5.64
C LEU A 16 3.59 -2.30 -5.92
N THR A 17 2.63 -2.21 -4.99
CA THR A 17 1.51 -1.28 -5.13
C THR A 17 1.97 0.17 -5.12
N ALA A 18 2.88 0.54 -4.20
CA ALA A 18 3.43 1.88 -4.13
C ALA A 18 4.16 2.27 -5.42
N VAL A 19 5.00 1.39 -5.95
CA VAL A 19 5.70 1.60 -7.24
C VAL A 19 4.69 1.75 -8.38
N ALA A 20 3.73 0.84 -8.49
CA ALA A 20 2.72 0.84 -9.55
C ALA A 20 1.84 2.10 -9.54
N VAL A 21 1.64 2.73 -8.38
CA VAL A 21 0.82 3.94 -8.23
C VAL A 21 1.65 5.21 -8.36
N VAL A 22 2.79 5.29 -7.67
CA VAL A 22 3.58 6.53 -7.57
C VAL A 22 4.32 6.82 -8.87
N LEU A 23 4.90 5.84 -9.57
CA LEU A 23 5.64 6.11 -10.81
C LEU A 23 4.76 6.75 -11.90
N PRO A 24 3.59 6.18 -12.25
CA PRO A 24 2.72 6.79 -13.27
C PRO A 24 2.24 8.17 -12.86
N LEU A 25 2.00 8.37 -11.57
CA LEU A 25 1.51 9.63 -11.03
C LEU A 25 2.56 10.74 -11.11
N VAL A 26 3.81 10.45 -10.72
CA VAL A 26 4.94 11.36 -10.89
C VAL A 26 5.17 11.66 -12.36
N TRP A 27 5.14 10.63 -13.21
CA TRP A 27 5.26 10.82 -14.66
C TRP A 27 4.15 11.73 -15.22
N LEU A 28 2.91 11.55 -14.77
CA LEU A 28 1.78 12.34 -15.23
C LEU A 28 1.86 13.80 -14.77
N ILE A 29 2.25 14.03 -13.51
CA ILE A 29 2.49 15.37 -12.96
C ILE A 29 3.60 16.08 -13.74
N ASN A 30 4.65 15.36 -14.11
CA ASN A 30 5.79 15.94 -14.82
C ASN A 30 5.49 16.26 -16.29
N ASN A 31 4.60 15.52 -16.95
CA ASN A 31 4.35 15.65 -18.40
C ASN A 31 3.03 16.34 -18.76
N ARG A 32 2.17 16.66 -17.79
CA ARG A 32 0.89 17.34 -18.03
C ARG A 32 0.85 18.65 -17.26
N ASP A 33 0.33 19.69 -17.90
CA ASP A 33 0.14 21.02 -17.30
C ASP A 33 -0.89 21.03 -16.14
N TRP A 34 -1.50 19.88 -15.86
CA TRP A 34 -2.56 19.68 -14.85
C TRP A 34 -1.98 19.41 -13.45
N GLY A 35 -0.70 19.76 -13.22
CA GLY A 35 0.02 19.49 -11.98
C GLY A 35 -0.74 19.90 -10.71
N ILE A 36 -1.44 21.04 -10.73
CA ILE A 36 -2.26 21.51 -9.59
C ILE A 36 -3.44 20.57 -9.31
N GLY A 37 -4.15 20.12 -10.35
CA GLY A 37 -5.26 19.17 -10.19
C GLY A 37 -4.79 17.80 -9.71
N LEU A 38 -3.61 17.35 -10.17
CA LEU A 38 -3.00 16.11 -9.72
C LEU A 38 -2.43 16.22 -8.30
N MET A 39 -1.95 17.39 -7.88
CA MET A 39 -1.54 17.64 -6.49
C MET A 39 -2.70 17.47 -5.51
N LEU A 40 -3.92 17.88 -5.89
CA LEU A 40 -5.14 17.64 -5.09
C LEU A 40 -5.47 16.15 -4.92
N LEU A 41 -4.99 15.29 -5.82
CA LEU A 41 -5.15 13.83 -5.72
C LEU A 41 -4.15 13.21 -4.73
N MET A 42 -3.02 13.86 -4.42
CA MET A 42 -1.97 13.32 -3.55
C MET A 42 -2.46 12.88 -2.18
N PRO A 43 -3.25 13.67 -1.44
CA PRO A 43 -3.71 13.27 -0.11
C PRO A 43 -4.49 11.96 -0.14
N PHE A 44 -5.31 11.73 -1.17
CA PHE A 44 -6.09 10.51 -1.34
C PHE A 44 -5.19 9.31 -1.66
N VAL A 45 -4.20 9.50 -2.53
CA VAL A 45 -3.23 8.45 -2.87
C VAL A 45 -2.41 8.05 -1.64
N VAL A 46 -1.87 9.03 -0.92
CA VAL A 46 -1.08 8.80 0.30
C VAL A 46 -1.94 8.12 1.36
N TYR A 47 -3.17 8.60 1.59
CA TYR A 47 -4.10 7.97 2.51
C TYR A 47 -4.41 6.51 2.13
N GLY A 48 -4.63 6.24 0.83
CA GLY A 48 -4.84 4.90 0.31
C GLY A 48 -3.66 3.97 0.58
N LEU A 49 -2.43 4.42 0.32
CA LEU A 49 -1.20 3.65 0.60
C LEU A 49 -0.99 3.40 2.10
N LEU A 50 -1.27 4.39 2.94
CA LEU A 50 -1.22 4.25 4.40
C LEU A 50 -2.25 3.23 4.89
N ARG A 51 -3.50 3.33 4.41
CA ARG A 51 -4.58 2.42 4.76
C ARG A 51 -4.27 0.99 4.30
N LEU A 52 -3.72 0.81 3.10
CA LEU A 52 -3.27 -0.48 2.61
C LEU A 52 -2.16 -1.08 3.49
N GLY A 53 -1.17 -0.27 3.88
CA GLY A 53 -0.10 -0.71 4.78
C GLY A 53 -0.64 -1.21 6.12
N ARG A 54 -1.59 -0.48 6.72
CA ARG A 54 -2.25 -0.89 7.97
C ARG A 54 -3.05 -2.18 7.82
N ALA A 55 -3.76 -2.34 6.70
CA ALA A 55 -4.51 -3.57 6.42
C ALA A 55 -3.59 -4.78 6.24
N LEU A 56 -2.49 -4.61 5.51
CA LEU A 56 -1.48 -5.66 5.30
C LEU A 56 -0.74 -6.01 6.59
N GLU A 57 -0.46 -5.02 7.45
CA GLU A 57 0.11 -5.24 8.78
C GLU A 57 -0.85 -6.05 9.67
N GLY A 58 -2.12 -5.64 9.75
CA GLY A 58 -3.14 -6.35 10.50
C GLY A 58 -3.32 -7.78 10.00
N TRP A 59 -3.35 -7.97 8.68
CA TRP A 59 -3.37 -9.28 8.07
C TRP A 59 -2.11 -10.09 8.40
N ALA A 60 -0.90 -9.52 8.31
CA ALA A 60 0.34 -10.26 8.57
C ALA A 60 0.45 -10.72 10.03
N ARG A 61 -0.05 -9.91 10.97
CA ARG A 61 -0.01 -10.19 12.42
C ARG A 61 -1.20 -10.99 12.95
N ALA A 62 -2.26 -11.20 12.15
CA ALA A 62 -3.45 -11.91 12.61
C ALA A 62 -3.09 -13.33 13.09
N THR A 63 -3.25 -13.57 14.39
CA THR A 63 -3.03 -14.87 15.04
C THR A 63 -4.25 -15.77 14.77
N PRO A 64 -4.06 -17.05 14.41
CA PRO A 64 -5.19 -17.97 14.30
C PRO A 64 -5.92 -18.07 15.65
N PRO A 65 -7.26 -18.17 15.67
CA PRO A 65 -7.99 -18.37 16.92
C PRO A 65 -7.49 -19.64 17.63
N PRO A 66 -7.39 -19.64 18.97
CA PRO A 66 -6.98 -20.82 19.71
C PRO A 66 -7.96 -21.97 19.43
N SER A 67 -7.44 -23.09 18.94
CA SER A 67 -8.21 -24.31 18.73
C SER A 67 -8.81 -24.74 20.08
N ARG A 68 -10.13 -24.66 20.22
CA ARG A 68 -10.82 -25.23 21.39
C ARG A 68 -10.66 -26.75 21.31
N HIS A 69 -9.84 -27.28 22.21
CA HIS A 69 -9.80 -28.69 22.57
C HIS A 69 -11.06 -29.08 23.34
#